data_AF-A0A4Q2X8Q8-F1
#
_entry.id   AF-A0A4Q2X8Q8-F1
#
_cell.length_a   1.000
_cell.length_b   1.000
_cell.length_c   1.000
_cell.angle_alpha   90.00
_cell.angle_beta   90.00
_cell.angle_gamma   90.00
#
_symmetry.space_group_name_H-M   'P 1'
#
loop_
_entity.id
_entity.type
_entity.pdbx_description
1 polymer ?
#
loop_
_entity_poly.entity_id
_entity_poly.type
_entity_poly.pdbx_seq_one_letter_code
_entity_poly.pdbx_strand_id
1 'polypeptide(L)'
;MQDHKTIKKAMTAGGFLARHALALGVLLVVPCVLWTAAYAGLLIWAMGANENPGGPLAYPVGLVVIATGTLGFGLGVCFPVSAVAEWVSHRKGWPRSIQFALALAMLLLVLMIAGLFTALQDDAPWHAFPAVVGIGFPVLVAPFTVYWGITQSLTVSWAVIRWVFRFFKGKDGQPPFPDYPRRPSEDGSRSCKALQ
;
A
#
# COMPACT_ATOMS: atom_id res chain seq x y z
N MET A 1 14.47 -28.53 14.99
CA MET A 1 13.44 -27.55 15.43
C MET A 1 13.67 -26.12 14.91
N GLN A 2 14.90 -25.74 14.51
CA GLN A 2 15.20 -24.42 13.92
C GLN A 2 14.64 -24.23 12.50
N ASP A 3 14.63 -25.27 11.66
CA ASP A 3 14.19 -25.16 10.25
C ASP A 3 12.73 -24.71 10.10
N HIS A 4 11.84 -25.18 10.98
CA HIS A 4 10.42 -24.82 10.89
C HIS A 4 10.16 -23.32 11.18
N LYS A 5 10.98 -22.69 12.04
CA LYS A 5 10.87 -21.25 12.32
C LYS A 5 11.39 -20.42 11.15
N THR A 6 12.47 -20.86 10.49
CA THR A 6 13.07 -20.16 9.34
C THR A 6 12.13 -20.20 8.13
N ILE A 7 11.53 -21.36 7.84
CA ILE A 7 10.57 -21.52 6.73
C ILE A 7 9.34 -20.61 6.93
N LYS A 8 8.79 -20.54 8.15
CA LYS A 8 7.66 -19.65 8.45
C LYS A 8 8.00 -18.18 8.22
N LYS A 9 9.18 -17.72 8.66
CA LYS A 9 9.63 -16.33 8.43
C LYS A 9 9.77 -16.01 6.94
N ALA A 10 10.37 -16.92 6.17
CA ALA A 10 10.55 -16.76 4.73
C ALA A 10 9.21 -16.64 3.99
N MET A 11 8.22 -17.48 4.33
CA MET A 11 6.89 -17.40 3.74
C MET A 11 6.16 -16.08 4.06
N THR A 12 6.27 -15.59 5.29
CA THR A 12 5.64 -14.31 5.68
C THR A 12 6.28 -13.13 4.95
N ALA A 13 7.62 -13.12 4.83
CA ALA A 13 8.34 -12.09 4.09
C ALA A 13 8.02 -12.13 2.58
N GLY A 14 7.95 -13.32 1.98
CA GLY A 14 7.58 -13.49 0.57
C GLY A 14 6.17 -12.97 0.28
N GLY A 15 5.20 -13.25 1.15
CA GLY A 15 3.84 -12.73 1.00
C GLY A 15 3.75 -11.21 1.12
N PHE A 16 4.58 -10.58 1.96
CA PHE A 16 4.68 -9.12 2.04
C PHE A 16 5.23 -8.52 0.74
N LEU A 17 6.36 -9.04 0.25
CA LEU A 17 7.01 -8.58 -0.97
C LEU A 17 6.11 -8.75 -2.21
N ALA A 18 5.45 -9.89 -2.36
CA ALA A 18 4.56 -10.15 -3.50
C ALA A 18 3.41 -9.13 -3.58
N ARG A 19 2.82 -8.76 -2.44
CA ARG A 19 1.74 -7.75 -2.38
C ARG A 19 2.23 -6.36 -2.81
N HIS A 20 3.43 -5.98 -2.36
CA HIS A 20 4.02 -4.69 -2.70
C HIS A 20 4.48 -4.66 -4.17
N ALA A 21 5.03 -5.77 -4.69
CA ALA A 21 5.38 -5.89 -6.11
C ALA A 21 4.14 -5.76 -7.02
N LEU A 22 3.02 -6.39 -6.66
CA LEU A 22 1.77 -6.24 -7.41
C LEU A 22 1.23 -4.82 -7.33
N ALA A 23 1.22 -4.21 -6.14
CA ALA A 23 0.80 -2.82 -5.97
C ALA A 23 1.66 -1.85 -6.79
N LEU A 24 2.99 -2.06 -6.82
CA LEU A 24 3.91 -1.30 -7.67
C LEU A 24 3.63 -1.51 -9.16
N GLY A 25 3.34 -2.73 -9.58
CA GLY A 25 2.96 -3.03 -10.96
C GLY A 25 1.72 -2.26 -11.40
N VAL A 26 0.67 -2.25 -10.57
CA VAL A 26 -0.54 -1.46 -10.85
C VAL A 26 -0.24 0.03 -10.84
N LEU A 27 0.51 0.49 -9.83
CA LEU A 27 0.89 1.89 -9.72
C LEU A 27 1.70 2.36 -10.93
N LEU A 28 2.50 1.49 -11.57
CA LEU A 28 3.26 1.77 -12.80
C LEU A 28 2.38 1.73 -14.06
N VAL A 29 1.56 0.69 -14.21
CA VAL A 29 0.77 0.48 -15.43
C VAL A 29 -0.28 1.58 -15.61
N VAL A 30 -0.98 1.98 -14.54
CA VAL A 30 -2.08 2.94 -14.64
C VAL A 30 -1.62 4.32 -15.17
N PRO A 31 -0.60 4.99 -14.60
CA PRO A 31 -0.07 6.24 -15.13
C PRO A 31 0.48 6.12 -16.56
N CYS A 32 1.10 5.00 -16.92
CA CYS A 32 1.58 4.78 -18.29
C CYS A 32 0.43 4.71 -19.31
N VAL A 33 -0.68 4.05 -18.95
CA VAL A 33 -1.90 4.01 -19.77
C VAL A 33 -2.52 5.41 -19.85
N LEU A 34 -2.63 6.12 -18.73
CA LEU A 34 -3.16 7.50 -18.70
C LEU A 34 -2.31 8.44 -19.54
N TRP A 35 -0.98 8.33 -19.49
CA TRP A 35 -0.07 9.09 -20.36
C TRP A 35 -0.29 8.79 -21.83
N THR A 36 -0.45 7.51 -22.17
CA THR A 36 -0.68 7.10 -23.55
C THR A 36 -2.00 7.67 -24.07
N ALA A 37 -3.06 7.62 -23.27
CA ALA A 37 -4.34 8.23 -23.60
C ALA A 37 -4.25 9.77 -23.71
N ALA A 38 -3.56 10.42 -22.77
CA ALA A 38 -3.36 11.87 -22.79
C ALA A 38 -2.56 12.31 -24.01
N TYR A 39 -1.47 11.62 -24.34
CA TYR A 39 -0.67 11.90 -25.52
C TYR A 39 -1.47 11.70 -26.82
N ALA A 40 -2.25 10.62 -26.92
CA ALA A 40 -3.16 10.42 -28.06
C ALA A 40 -4.18 11.56 -28.18
N GLY A 41 -4.75 12.02 -27.05
CA GLY A 41 -5.65 13.18 -27.02
C GLY A 41 -4.97 14.47 -27.48
N LEU A 42 -3.74 14.73 -27.05
CA LEU A 42 -2.93 15.88 -27.49
C LEU A 42 -2.63 15.83 -29.00
N LEU A 43 -2.39 14.64 -29.56
CA LEU A 43 -2.21 14.49 -31.01
C LEU A 43 -3.50 14.80 -31.77
N ILE A 44 -4.65 14.31 -31.30
CA ILE A 44 -5.97 14.62 -31.90
C ILE A 44 -6.24 16.13 -31.84
N TRP A 45 -5.93 16.75 -30.71
CA TRP A 45 -6.05 18.19 -30.54
C TRP A 45 -5.17 18.97 -31.51
N ALA A 46 -3.87 18.61 -31.61
CA ALA A 46 -2.93 19.28 -32.50
C ALA A 46 -3.38 19.20 -33.98
N MET A 47 -3.90 18.04 -34.40
CA MET A 47 -4.49 17.89 -35.74
C MET A 47 -5.66 18.83 -35.98
N GLY A 48 -6.52 19.05 -34.98
CA GLY A 48 -7.65 19.98 -35.08
C GLY A 48 -7.24 21.46 -35.03
N ALA A 49 -6.20 21.79 -34.28
CA ALA A 49 -5.68 23.15 -34.12
C ALA A 49 -4.74 23.58 -35.25
N ASN A 50 -4.39 22.68 -36.18
CA ASN A 50 -3.35 22.88 -37.19
C ASN A 50 -1.99 23.27 -36.57
N GLU A 51 -1.72 22.76 -35.39
CA GLU A 51 -0.45 22.93 -34.68
C GLU A 51 0.46 21.72 -34.94
N ASN A 52 1.77 21.93 -34.90
CA ASN A 52 2.71 20.82 -35.07
C ASN A 52 2.59 19.86 -33.86
N PRO A 53 2.22 18.59 -34.07
CA PRO A 53 2.29 17.60 -33.00
C PRO A 53 3.75 17.52 -32.56
N GLY A 54 3.99 17.58 -31.25
CA GLY A 54 5.34 17.49 -30.70
C GLY A 54 6.12 16.30 -31.29
N GLY A 55 7.45 16.41 -31.36
CA GLY A 55 8.27 15.42 -32.05
C GLY A 55 8.06 13.97 -31.55
N PRO A 56 8.40 12.95 -32.37
CA PRO A 56 8.15 11.53 -32.07
C PRO A 56 8.82 11.04 -30.77
N LEU A 57 9.80 11.78 -30.26
CA LEU A 57 10.48 11.49 -28.99
C LEU A 57 9.67 11.92 -27.75
N ALA A 58 8.64 12.76 -27.88
CA ALA A 58 7.84 13.22 -26.75
C ALA A 58 7.14 12.07 -26.01
N TYR A 59 6.65 11.07 -26.76
CA TYR A 59 5.99 9.90 -26.18
C TYR A 59 6.91 9.02 -25.31
N PRO A 60 8.04 8.48 -25.84
CA PRO A 60 8.92 7.61 -25.05
C PRO A 60 9.58 8.37 -23.89
N VAL A 61 9.92 9.65 -24.06
CA VAL A 61 10.47 10.46 -22.96
C VAL A 61 9.45 10.61 -21.83
N GLY A 62 8.19 10.93 -22.14
CA GLY A 62 7.14 11.02 -21.13
C GLY A 62 6.88 9.70 -20.40
N LEU A 63 6.90 8.57 -21.11
CA LEU A 63 6.80 7.25 -20.49
C LEU A 63 7.95 6.99 -19.51
N VAL A 64 9.20 7.31 -19.89
CA VAL A 64 10.35 7.13 -19.02
C VAL A 64 10.25 8.01 -17.78
N VAL A 65 9.83 9.28 -17.92
CA VAL A 65 9.63 10.20 -16.80
C VAL A 65 8.56 9.68 -15.84
N ILE A 66 7.44 9.21 -16.37
CA ILE A 66 6.34 8.67 -15.56
C ILE A 66 6.75 7.37 -14.89
N ALA A 67 7.42 6.47 -15.60
CA ALA A 67 7.88 5.20 -15.05
C ALA A 67 8.91 5.41 -13.93
N THR A 68 9.90 6.28 -14.15
CA THR A 68 10.94 6.58 -13.15
C THR A 68 10.35 7.31 -11.94
N GLY A 69 9.49 8.31 -12.15
CA GLY A 69 8.79 9.00 -11.07
C GLY A 69 7.91 8.05 -10.24
N THR A 70 7.18 7.15 -10.90
CA THR A 70 6.30 6.18 -10.25
C THR A 70 7.08 5.12 -9.46
N LEU A 71 8.15 4.57 -10.04
CA LEU A 71 9.02 3.62 -9.36
C LEU A 71 9.75 4.29 -8.19
N GLY A 72 10.24 5.51 -8.38
CA GLY A 72 10.88 6.31 -7.34
C GLY A 72 9.93 6.58 -6.16
N PHE A 73 8.69 7.00 -6.43
CA PHE A 73 7.68 7.19 -5.40
C PHE A 73 7.26 5.87 -4.73
N GLY A 74 7.03 4.83 -5.52
CA GLY A 74 6.58 3.53 -5.03
C GLY A 74 7.62 2.83 -4.15
N LEU A 75 8.87 2.73 -4.61
CA LEU A 75 9.96 2.07 -3.90
C LEU A 75 10.59 2.97 -2.83
N GLY A 76 10.74 4.26 -3.12
CA GLY A 76 11.41 5.22 -2.24
C GLY A 76 10.51 5.75 -1.12
N VAL A 77 9.20 5.83 -1.32
CA VAL A 77 8.27 6.41 -0.33
C VAL A 77 7.23 5.39 0.12
N CYS A 78 6.42 4.84 -0.79
CA CYS A 78 5.28 4.01 -0.40
C CYS A 78 5.69 2.72 0.32
N PHE A 79 6.69 2.02 -0.23
CA PHE A 79 7.21 0.78 0.33
C PHE A 79 7.77 0.95 1.76
N PRO A 80 8.75 1.84 2.02
CA PRO A 80 9.31 1.99 3.37
C PRO A 80 8.28 2.51 4.38
N VAL A 81 7.42 3.46 3.97
CA VAL A 81 6.34 3.97 4.84
C VAL A 81 5.39 2.85 5.25
N SER A 82 4.98 2.01 4.30
CA SER A 82 4.09 0.88 4.58
C SER A 82 4.76 -0.20 5.42
N ALA A 83 6.03 -0.50 5.15
CA ALA A 83 6.82 -1.47 5.91
C ALA A 83 6.98 -1.05 7.39
N VAL A 84 7.29 0.22 7.63
CA VAL A 84 7.42 0.77 8.99
C VAL A 84 6.06 0.77 9.69
N ALA A 85 4.99 1.18 9.00
CA ALA A 85 3.65 1.19 9.60
C ALA A 85 3.17 -0.22 9.99
N GLU A 86 3.38 -1.23 9.13
CA GLU A 86 3.06 -2.63 9.42
C GLU A 86 3.92 -3.16 10.59
N TRP A 87 5.22 -2.87 10.60
CA TRP A 87 6.12 -3.29 11.67
C TRP A 87 5.73 -2.72 13.04
N VAL A 88 5.44 -1.42 13.11
CA VAL A 88 5.00 -0.75 14.36
C VAL A 88 3.66 -1.31 14.83
N SER A 89 2.69 -1.46 13.93
CA SER A 89 1.38 -2.00 14.26
C SER A 89 1.47 -3.44 14.76
N HIS A 90 2.30 -4.28 14.13
CA HIS A 90 2.52 -5.65 14.55
C HIS A 90 3.18 -5.73 15.94
N ARG A 91 4.15 -4.85 16.23
CA ARG A 91 4.79 -4.78 17.56
C ARG A 91 3.80 -4.38 18.66
N LYS A 92 2.84 -3.50 18.35
CA LYS A 92 1.86 -3.00 19.32
C LYS A 92 0.52 -3.76 19.34
N GLY A 93 0.34 -4.75 18.48
CA GLY A 93 -0.93 -5.49 18.37
C GLY A 93 -2.11 -4.63 17.89
N TRP A 94 -1.84 -3.56 17.14
CA TRP A 94 -2.87 -2.61 16.72
C TRP A 94 -3.71 -3.15 15.55
N PRO A 95 -5.01 -2.79 15.47
CA PRO A 95 -5.84 -3.14 14.33
C PRO A 95 -5.33 -2.51 13.03
N ARG A 96 -5.64 -3.16 11.91
CA ARG A 96 -5.19 -2.75 10.56
C ARG A 96 -5.65 -1.35 10.16
N SER A 97 -6.77 -0.86 10.68
CA SER A 97 -7.25 0.51 10.41
C SER A 97 -6.26 1.58 10.88
N ILE A 98 -5.54 1.34 11.97
CA ILE A 98 -4.53 2.27 12.50
C ILE A 98 -3.28 2.29 11.61
N GLN A 99 -2.98 1.20 10.88
CA GLN A 99 -1.83 1.15 9.98
C GLN A 99 -1.92 2.21 8.90
N PHE A 100 -3.11 2.44 8.33
CA PHE A 100 -3.31 3.46 7.31
C PHE A 100 -3.07 4.88 7.87
N ALA A 101 -3.65 5.19 9.03
CA ALA A 101 -3.45 6.48 9.69
C ALA A 101 -1.97 6.72 10.03
N LEU A 102 -1.27 5.68 10.52
CA LEU A 102 0.16 5.75 10.80
C LEU A 102 0.98 5.96 9.53
N ALA A 103 0.64 5.28 8.44
CA ALA A 103 1.33 5.43 7.18
C ALA A 103 1.12 6.83 6.56
N LEU A 104 -0.10 7.38 6.66
CA LEU A 104 -0.37 8.77 6.27
C LEU A 104 0.41 9.78 7.12
N ALA A 105 0.50 9.56 8.43
CA ALA A 105 1.28 10.41 9.33
C ALA A 105 2.78 10.37 8.97
N MET A 106 3.32 9.20 8.62
CA MET A 106 4.69 9.04 8.15
C MET A 106 4.91 9.72 6.78
N LEU A 107 3.95 9.61 5.86
CA LEU A 107 4.01 10.32 4.58
C LEU A 107 4.03 11.84 4.77
N LEU A 108 3.16 12.36 5.65
CA LEU A 108 3.14 13.77 6.01
C LEU A 108 4.48 14.18 6.64
N LEU A 109 5.04 13.37 7.54
CA LEU A 109 6.34 13.64 8.14
C LEU A 109 7.46 13.72 7.09
N VAL A 110 7.49 12.80 6.12
CA VAL A 110 8.46 12.83 5.02
C VAL A 110 8.32 14.13 4.21
N LEU A 111 7.09 14.56 3.92
CA LEU A 111 6.84 15.83 3.23
C LEU A 111 7.20 17.06 4.06
N MET A 112 6.97 17.03 5.38
CA MET A 112 7.40 18.10 6.29
C MET A 112 8.92 18.21 6.32
N ILE A 113 9.64 17.09 6.33
CA ILE A 113 11.11 17.07 6.27
C ILE A 113 11.58 17.59 4.91
N ALA A 114 11.02 17.11 3.81
CA ALA A 114 11.36 17.59 2.48
C ALA A 114 11.07 19.09 2.31
N GLY A 115 9.90 19.54 2.78
CA GLY A 115 9.51 20.95 2.81
C GLY A 115 10.49 21.79 3.62
N LEU A 116 10.90 21.30 4.80
CA LEU A 116 11.90 21.99 5.63
C LEU A 116 13.25 22.09 4.91
N PHE A 117 13.72 21.01 4.27
CA PHE A 117 14.94 21.05 3.47
C PHE A 117 14.85 22.04 2.33
N THR A 118 13.71 22.13 1.63
CA THR A 118 13.52 23.15 0.59
C THR A 118 13.51 24.56 1.16
N ALA A 119 12.93 24.77 2.35
CA ALA A 119 12.86 26.08 3.00
C ALA A 119 14.21 26.58 3.52
N LEU A 120 15.16 25.68 3.74
CA LEU A 120 16.52 26.00 4.18
C LEU A 120 17.45 26.38 3.02
N GLN A 121 17.00 26.32 1.76
CA GLN A 121 17.80 26.76 0.62
C GLN A 121 17.75 28.28 0.50
N ASP A 122 18.90 28.92 0.29
CA ASP A 122 19.03 30.39 0.26
C ASP A 122 18.15 31.05 -0.83
N ASP A 123 17.92 30.36 -1.93
CA ASP A 123 17.11 30.84 -3.07
C ASP A 123 15.62 30.45 -2.96
N ALA A 124 15.21 29.75 -1.90
CA ALA A 124 13.85 29.24 -1.82
C ALA A 124 12.84 30.35 -1.51
N PRO A 125 11.75 30.46 -2.28
CA PRO A 125 10.69 31.40 -1.95
C PRO A 125 10.02 30.99 -0.64
N TRP A 126 9.57 31.96 0.16
CA TRP A 126 8.93 31.73 1.47
C TRP A 126 7.70 30.78 1.40
N HIS A 127 7.05 30.69 0.25
CA HIS A 127 5.90 29.82 0.01
C HIS A 127 6.27 28.40 -0.44
N ALA A 128 7.57 28.08 -0.62
CA ALA A 128 8.01 26.74 -1.01
C ALA A 128 7.60 25.69 0.02
N PHE A 129 7.79 25.97 1.32
CA PHE A 129 7.38 25.06 2.40
C PHE A 129 5.88 24.73 2.37
N PRO A 130 4.96 25.72 2.45
CA PRO A 130 3.53 25.43 2.42
C PRO A 130 3.08 24.86 1.07
N ALA A 131 3.77 25.13 -0.05
CA ALA A 131 3.48 24.49 -1.32
C ALA A 131 3.85 22.99 -1.33
N VAL A 132 5.06 22.63 -0.88
CA VAL A 132 5.51 21.24 -0.80
C VAL A 132 4.61 20.42 0.12
N VAL A 133 4.25 20.96 1.28
CA VAL A 133 3.38 20.26 2.23
C VAL A 133 1.92 20.29 1.76
N GLY A 134 1.39 21.48 1.45
CA GLY A 134 -0.03 21.70 1.16
C GLY A 134 -0.50 21.14 -0.18
N ILE A 135 0.34 21.19 -1.22
CA ILE A 135 0.04 20.63 -2.55
C ILE A 135 0.62 19.22 -2.66
N GLY A 136 1.85 19.00 -2.19
CA GLY A 136 2.48 17.70 -2.26
C GLY A 136 1.71 16.63 -1.48
N PHE A 137 1.15 16.96 -0.31
CA PHE A 137 0.37 15.98 0.46
C PHE A 137 -0.84 15.44 -0.29
N PRO A 138 -1.82 16.25 -0.77
CA PRO A 138 -2.96 15.72 -1.50
C PRO A 138 -2.55 15.00 -2.79
N VAL A 139 -1.52 15.49 -3.49
CA VAL A 139 -0.99 14.85 -4.71
C VAL A 139 -0.43 13.46 -4.42
N LEU A 140 0.27 13.26 -3.30
CA LEU A 140 0.83 11.96 -2.93
C LEU A 140 -0.16 11.04 -2.21
N VAL A 141 -1.15 11.60 -1.50
CA VAL A 141 -2.16 10.82 -0.77
C VAL A 141 -3.01 9.99 -1.72
N ALA A 142 -3.39 10.51 -2.88
CA ALA A 142 -4.19 9.77 -3.85
C ALA A 142 -3.49 8.48 -4.34
N PRO A 143 -2.29 8.53 -4.95
CA PRO A 143 -1.57 7.33 -5.38
C PRO A 143 -1.17 6.45 -4.19
N PHE A 144 -0.85 7.03 -3.03
CA PHE A 144 -0.57 6.27 -1.81
C PHE A 144 -1.80 5.48 -1.33
N THR A 145 -2.99 6.06 -1.38
CA THR A 145 -4.24 5.40 -0.97
C THR A 145 -4.58 4.25 -1.90
N VAL A 146 -4.40 4.44 -3.22
CA VAL A 146 -4.56 3.37 -4.21
C VAL A 146 -3.55 2.25 -3.95
N TYR A 147 -2.27 2.60 -3.77
CA TYR A 147 -1.21 1.66 -3.43
C TYR A 147 -1.56 0.83 -2.18
N TRP A 148 -1.92 1.50 -1.09
CA TRP A 148 -2.31 0.87 0.17
C TRP A 148 -3.55 0.00 0.03
N GLY A 149 -4.56 0.48 -0.71
CA GLY A 149 -5.77 -0.27 -1.00
C GLY A 149 -5.46 -1.59 -1.71
N ILE A 150 -4.52 -1.60 -2.66
CA ILE A 150 -4.10 -2.80 -3.37
C ILE A 150 -3.32 -3.75 -2.45
N THR A 151 -2.38 -3.25 -1.65
CA THR A 151 -1.61 -4.10 -0.73
C THR A 151 -2.49 -4.78 0.32
N GLN A 152 -3.56 -4.11 0.77
CA GLN A 152 -4.53 -4.66 1.73
C GLN A 152 -5.60 -5.54 1.06
N SER A 153 -6.16 -5.12 -0.08
CA SER A 153 -7.26 -5.82 -0.76
C SER A 153 -6.85 -7.21 -1.20
N LEU A 154 -5.60 -7.46 -1.60
CA LEU A 154 -5.13 -8.82 -1.91
C LEU A 154 -5.30 -9.80 -0.73
N THR A 155 -5.12 -9.34 0.50
CA THR A 155 -5.30 -10.21 1.67
C THR A 155 -6.77 -10.52 1.93
N VAL A 156 -7.66 -9.55 1.67
CA VAL A 156 -9.11 -9.71 1.80
C VAL A 156 -9.63 -10.58 0.65
N SER A 157 -9.25 -10.27 -0.59
CA SER A 157 -9.59 -11.03 -1.80
C SER A 157 -9.13 -12.48 -1.71
N TRP A 158 -7.91 -12.75 -1.23
CA TRP A 158 -7.45 -14.13 -1.05
C TRP A 158 -8.19 -14.86 0.08
N ALA A 159 -8.52 -14.18 1.18
CA ALA A 159 -9.33 -14.74 2.24
C ALA A 159 -10.75 -15.08 1.76
N VAL A 160 -11.36 -14.19 0.96
CA VAL A 160 -12.66 -14.41 0.33
C VAL A 160 -12.59 -15.56 -0.67
N ILE A 161 -11.61 -15.57 -1.58
CA ILE A 161 -11.40 -16.65 -2.55
C ILE A 161 -11.24 -17.99 -1.82
N ARG A 162 -10.41 -18.06 -0.77
CA ARG A 162 -10.22 -19.28 0.02
C ARG A 162 -11.49 -19.70 0.74
N TRP A 163 -12.26 -18.75 1.27
CA TRP A 163 -13.56 -19.00 1.89
C TRP A 163 -14.55 -19.58 0.86
N VAL A 164 -14.65 -18.96 -0.33
CA VAL A 164 -15.47 -19.42 -1.45
C VAL A 164 -15.07 -20.85 -1.87
N PHE A 165 -13.77 -21.11 -2.06
CA PHE A 165 -13.27 -22.45 -2.40
C PHE A 165 -13.58 -23.48 -1.31
N ARG A 166 -13.50 -23.12 -0.03
CA ARG A 166 -13.91 -24.01 1.08
C ARG A 166 -15.40 -24.23 1.11
N PHE A 167 -16.21 -23.20 0.84
CA PHE A 167 -17.66 -23.33 0.74
C PHE A 167 -18.06 -24.30 -0.38
N PHE A 168 -17.41 -24.22 -1.55
CA PHE A 168 -17.66 -25.15 -2.65
C PHE A 168 -17.06 -26.55 -2.44
N LYS A 169 -15.93 -26.66 -1.73
CA LYS A 169 -15.29 -27.94 -1.41
C LYS A 169 -15.94 -28.63 -0.21
N GLY A 170 -16.61 -27.88 0.66
CA GLY A 170 -17.41 -28.37 1.78
C GLY A 170 -18.76 -28.91 1.32
N LYS A 171 -18.75 -29.96 0.50
CA LYS A 171 -19.93 -30.79 0.21
C LYS A 171 -19.94 -32.11 1.03
N ASP A 172 -19.13 -32.17 2.11
CA ASP A 172 -18.99 -33.35 2.97
C ASP A 172 -19.57 -33.14 4.39
N GLY A 173 -20.47 -32.17 4.59
CA GLY A 173 -21.36 -32.14 5.76
C GLY A 173 -20.79 -31.61 7.09
N GLN A 174 -19.68 -30.86 7.11
CA GLN A 174 -19.14 -30.28 8.34
C GLN A 174 -19.49 -28.78 8.47
N PRO A 175 -19.93 -28.28 9.65
CA PRO A 175 -20.43 -26.92 9.80
C PRO A 175 -19.35 -25.85 9.51
N PRO A 176 -19.76 -24.69 8.95
CA PRO A 176 -18.87 -23.71 8.32
C PRO A 176 -18.07 -22.81 9.29
N PHE A 177 -18.27 -22.93 10.60
CA PHE A 177 -17.57 -22.10 11.57
C PHE A 177 -16.42 -22.89 12.20
N PRO A 178 -15.18 -22.33 12.26
CA PRO A 178 -14.20 -22.86 13.18
C PRO A 178 -14.82 -22.77 14.58
N ASP A 179 -14.82 -23.87 15.32
CA ASP A 179 -15.01 -23.81 16.77
C ASP A 179 -14.02 -22.76 17.26
N TYR A 180 -14.52 -21.56 17.58
CA TYR A 180 -13.77 -20.64 18.39
C TYR A 180 -13.34 -21.44 19.62
N PRO A 181 -12.08 -21.35 20.07
CA PRO A 181 -11.72 -21.96 21.33
C PRO A 181 -12.72 -21.43 22.35
N ARG A 182 -13.64 -22.30 22.82
CA ARG A 182 -14.48 -21.99 23.96
C ARG A 182 -13.51 -21.46 24.99
N ARG A 183 -13.74 -20.24 25.49
CA ARG A 183 -13.07 -19.84 26.73
C ARG A 183 -13.24 -21.03 27.69
N PRO A 184 -12.16 -21.52 28.31
CA PRO A 184 -12.31 -22.52 29.35
C PRO A 184 -13.33 -21.94 30.33
N SER A 185 -14.49 -22.58 30.43
CA SER A 185 -15.51 -22.21 31.39
C SER A 185 -14.84 -22.23 32.75
N GLU A 186 -14.83 -21.10 33.45
CA GLU A 186 -14.33 -20.93 34.82
C GLU A 186 -15.17 -21.70 35.87
N ASP A 187 -15.79 -22.82 35.50
CA ASP A 187 -16.72 -23.58 36.37
C ASP A 187 -16.03 -24.72 37.14
N GLY A 188 -14.70 -24.84 37.10
CA GLY A 188 -13.97 -25.93 37.77
C GLY A 188 -13.38 -25.62 39.16
N SER A 189 -13.27 -24.35 39.56
CA SER A 189 -12.35 -23.97 40.68
C SER A 189 -13.02 -23.58 42.00
N ARG A 190 -14.25 -24.03 42.28
CA ARG A 190 -14.90 -23.78 43.59
C ARG A 190 -15.22 -25.01 44.44
N SER A 191 -14.80 -26.22 44.03
CA SER A 191 -15.14 -27.45 44.76
C SER A 191 -13.94 -28.20 45.36
N CYS A 192 -13.00 -27.50 46.01
CA CYS A 192 -11.92 -28.15 46.79
C CYS A 192 -11.35 -27.26 47.92
N LYS A 193 -12.19 -26.47 48.61
CA LYS A 193 -11.81 -25.77 49.85
C LYS A 193 -12.85 -25.97 50.96
N ALA A 194 -13.34 -27.19 51.09
CA ALA A 194 -14.14 -27.61 52.24
C ALA A 194 -13.73 -29.05 52.57
N LEU A 195 -12.52 -29.22 53.13
CA LEU A 195 -12.03 -30.38 53.87
C LEU A 195 -10.54 -30.17 54.19
N GLN A 196 -10.26 -29.21 55.08
CA GLN A 196 -9.07 -29.16 55.93
C GLN A 196 -9.26 -28.12 57.02
#